data_AF-A1ZNV0-F1
#
_entry.id   AF-A1ZNV0-F1
#
_cell.length_a   1.000
_cell.length_b   1.000
_cell.length_c   1.000
_cell.angle_alpha   90.00
_cell.angle_beta   90.00
_cell.angle_gamma   90.00
#
_symmetry.space_group_name_H-M   'P 1'
#
loop_
_entity.id
_entity.type
_entity.pdbx_description
1 polymer ?
#
loop_
_entity_poly.entity_id
_entity_poly.type
_entity_poly.pdbx_seq_one_letter_code
_entity_poly.pdbx_strand_id
1 'polypeptide(L)'
;MLLWSCQAKKLSQREVTIYQTLREAAQQQRQDVHYFIRQAPDSLEQVYQLIVKKATAIDQALVALNDTLVQQAGKGVDAQTQAPKQAYEITQTHQILKPKLGQLNQTLRQYNEFLKMKAKGVPVPDLKVYDEKLYSRYFEGAHLMQCLHMLQQIRNDVWFNANLVSQRLSY
;
A
#
# COMPACT_ATOMS: atom_id res chain seq x y z
N MET A 1 -45.57 0.31 12.89
CA MET A 1 -44.42 0.16 11.97
C MET A 1 -43.32 1.10 12.42
N LEU A 2 -42.30 0.58 13.10
CA LEU A 2 -41.12 1.37 13.47
C LEU A 2 -40.11 1.28 12.33
N LEU A 3 -39.99 2.37 11.57
CA LEU A 3 -38.94 2.54 10.57
C LEU A 3 -37.61 2.73 11.32
N TRP A 4 -36.83 1.65 11.43
CA TRP A 4 -35.43 1.76 11.81
C TRP A 4 -34.68 2.44 10.66
N SER A 5 -34.43 3.74 10.80
CA SER A 5 -33.45 4.42 9.98
C SER A 5 -32.07 3.90 10.38
N CYS A 6 -31.56 2.93 9.62
CA CYS A 6 -30.13 2.63 9.60
C CYS A 6 -29.39 3.86 9.07
N GLN A 7 -29.08 4.81 9.95
CA GLN A 7 -28.14 5.88 9.61
C GLN A 7 -26.78 5.22 9.38
N ALA A 8 -26.32 5.26 8.13
CA ALA A 8 -24.97 4.86 7.79
C ALA A 8 -24.00 5.61 8.71
N LYS A 9 -23.18 4.86 9.46
CA LYS A 9 -22.18 5.42 10.37
C LYS A 9 -21.30 6.39 9.57
N LYS A 10 -21.29 7.66 9.94
CA LYS A 10 -20.40 8.66 9.34
C LYS A 10 -18.97 8.37 9.81
N LEU A 11 -18.01 8.47 8.88
CA LEU A 11 -16.58 8.40 9.19
C LEU A 11 -16.23 9.45 10.25
N SER A 12 -15.39 9.08 11.22
CA SER A 12 -14.80 10.06 12.12
C SER A 12 -13.75 10.90 11.40
N GLN A 13 -13.58 12.16 11.82
CA GLN A 13 -12.52 13.03 11.30
C GLN A 13 -11.13 12.37 11.40
N ARG A 14 -10.90 11.60 12.47
CA ARG A 14 -9.64 10.88 12.71
C ARG A 14 -9.37 9.81 11.66
N GLU A 15 -10.38 9.06 11.22
CA GLU A 15 -10.21 8.03 10.17
C GLU A 15 -9.87 8.64 8.81
N VAL A 16 -10.47 9.79 8.50
CA VAL A 16 -10.16 10.57 7.29
C VAL A 16 -8.72 11.09 7.35
N THR A 17 -8.31 11.68 8.47
CA THR A 17 -6.94 12.18 8.66
C THR A 17 -5.90 11.06 8.52
N ILE A 18 -6.10 9.91 9.18
CA ILE A 18 -5.17 8.78 9.07
C ILE A 18 -4.98 8.35 7.62
N TYR A 19 -6.06 8.27 6.85
CA TYR A 19 -5.99 7.89 5.44
C TYR A 19 -5.19 8.89 4.60
N GLN A 20 -5.45 10.18 4.80
CA GLN A 20 -4.74 11.26 4.11
C GLN A 20 -3.25 11.26 4.47
N THR A 21 -2.91 11.17 5.77
CA THR A 21 -1.51 11.12 6.23
C THR A 21 -0.75 9.93 5.66
N LEU A 22 -1.36 8.74 5.60
CA LEU A 22 -0.71 7.56 5.01
C LEU A 22 -0.51 7.71 3.49
N ARG A 23 -1.42 8.40 2.80
CA ARG A 23 -1.29 8.71 1.37
C ARG A 23 -0.12 9.68 1.12
N GLU A 24 -0.01 10.73 1.91
CA GLU A 24 1.08 11.70 1.85
C GLU A 24 2.43 11.06 2.16
N ALA A 25 2.51 10.22 3.20
CA ALA A 25 3.73 9.52 3.59
C ALA A 25 4.29 8.64 2.46
N ALA A 26 3.44 7.88 1.76
CA ALA A 26 3.90 7.06 0.64
C ALA A 26 4.39 7.92 -0.55
N GLN A 27 3.77 9.09 -0.78
CA GLN A 27 4.24 10.02 -1.79
C GLN A 27 5.64 10.57 -1.45
N GLN A 28 5.87 10.90 -0.17
CA GLN A 28 7.19 11.34 0.30
C GLN A 28 8.24 10.24 0.13
N GLN A 29 7.97 9.00 0.57
CA GLN A 29 8.92 7.88 0.43
C GLN A 29 9.33 7.65 -1.03
N ARG A 30 8.39 7.78 -1.97
CA ARG A 30 8.70 7.68 -3.40
C ARG A 30 9.65 8.78 -3.86
N GLN A 31 9.45 10.02 -3.41
CA GLN A 31 10.34 11.13 -3.75
C GLN A 31 11.74 10.91 -3.18
N ASP A 32 11.83 10.44 -1.93
CA ASP A 32 13.10 10.14 -1.26
C ASP A 32 13.89 9.06 -2.02
N VAL A 33 13.22 7.99 -2.47
CA VAL A 33 13.86 6.96 -3.31
C VAL A 33 14.47 7.56 -4.57
N HIS A 34 13.72 8.41 -5.28
CA HIS A 34 14.25 9.08 -6.47
C HIS A 34 15.43 10.02 -6.15
N TYR A 35 15.43 10.65 -4.98
CA TYR A 35 16.57 11.45 -4.54
C TYR A 35 17.83 10.59 -4.33
N PHE A 36 17.75 9.49 -3.59
CA PHE A 36 18.92 8.64 -3.33
C PHE A 36 19.49 8.00 -4.59
N ILE A 37 18.63 7.66 -5.56
CA ILE A 37 19.06 7.12 -6.85
C ILE A 37 19.83 8.15 -7.66
N ARG A 38 19.44 9.44 -7.60
CA ARG A 38 20.16 10.52 -8.29
C ARG A 38 21.55 10.78 -7.70
N GLN A 39 21.77 10.42 -6.45
CA GLN A 39 23.05 10.63 -5.75
C GLN A 39 23.98 9.42 -5.87
N ALA A 40 23.54 8.35 -6.53
CA ALA A 40 24.30 7.11 -6.58
C ALA A 40 25.38 7.10 -7.68
N PRO A 41 26.45 6.30 -7.52
CA PRO A 41 27.40 6.03 -8.58
C PRO A 41 26.77 5.35 -9.80
N ASP A 42 27.24 5.68 -11.01
CA ASP A 42 26.78 5.12 -12.29
C ASP A 42 26.82 3.58 -12.32
N SER A 43 27.77 2.96 -11.61
CA SER A 43 27.91 1.51 -11.52
C SER A 43 26.70 0.80 -10.90
N LEU A 44 25.85 1.53 -10.18
CA LEU A 44 24.66 1.02 -9.52
C LEU A 44 23.35 1.44 -10.21
N GLU A 45 23.42 2.28 -11.25
CA GLU A 45 22.25 2.85 -11.92
C GLU A 45 21.24 1.77 -12.37
N GLN A 46 21.72 0.71 -13.01
CA GLN A 46 20.87 -0.38 -13.48
C GLN A 46 20.15 -1.11 -12.33
N VAL A 47 20.81 -1.25 -11.16
CA VAL A 47 20.20 -1.89 -9.99
C VAL A 47 19.08 -1.01 -9.44
N TYR A 48 19.32 0.30 -9.35
CA TYR A 48 18.32 1.27 -8.89
C TYR A 48 17.12 1.37 -9.81
N GLN A 49 17.34 1.43 -11.12
CA GLN A 49 16.25 1.43 -12.10
C GLN A 49 15.37 0.18 -11.94
N LEU A 50 15.98 -1.00 -11.70
CA LEU A 50 15.22 -2.23 -11.46
C LEU A 50 14.43 -2.21 -10.14
N ILE A 51 15.00 -1.67 -9.06
CA ILE A 51 14.31 -1.49 -7.77
C ILE A 51 13.08 -0.60 -7.98
N VAL A 52 13.25 0.58 -8.58
CA VAL A 52 12.16 1.53 -8.84
C VAL A 52 11.10 0.93 -9.74
N LYS A 53 11.50 0.26 -10.82
CA LYS A 53 10.56 -0.37 -11.75
C LYS A 53 9.66 -1.38 -11.04
N LYS A 54 10.23 -2.22 -10.16
CA LYS A 54 9.46 -3.21 -9.40
C LYS A 54 8.57 -2.56 -8.34
N ALA A 55 9.10 -1.60 -7.57
CA ALA A 55 8.33 -0.85 -6.59
C ALA A 55 7.14 -0.11 -7.23
N THR A 56 7.37 0.52 -8.38
CA THR A 56 6.35 1.23 -9.17
C THR A 56 5.25 0.29 -9.65
N ALA A 57 5.60 -0.90 -10.15
CA ALA A 57 4.61 -1.87 -10.61
C ALA A 57 3.69 -2.33 -9.46
N ILE A 58 4.25 -2.52 -8.27
CA ILE A 58 3.47 -2.88 -7.07
C ILE A 58 2.60 -1.70 -6.62
N ASP A 59 3.17 -0.48 -6.59
CA ASP A 59 2.45 0.74 -6.24
C ASP A 59 1.24 0.97 -7.17
N GLN A 60 1.42 0.82 -8.48
CA GLN A 60 0.35 0.93 -9.47
C GLN A 60 -0.75 -0.12 -9.26
N ALA A 61 -0.38 -1.37 -8.97
CA ALA A 61 -1.35 -2.42 -8.67
C ALA A 61 -2.16 -2.10 -7.40
N LEU A 62 -1.51 -1.57 -6.37
CA LEU A 62 -2.15 -1.16 -5.12
C LEU A 62 -3.06 0.07 -5.30
N VAL A 63 -2.65 1.05 -6.10
CA VAL A 63 -3.47 2.21 -6.47
C VAL A 63 -4.72 1.77 -7.23
N ALA A 64 -4.56 0.93 -8.27
CA ALA A 64 -5.69 0.41 -9.03
C ALA A 64 -6.67 -0.40 -8.16
N LEU A 65 -6.15 -1.16 -7.19
CA LEU A 65 -6.98 -1.86 -6.21
C LEU A 65 -7.74 -0.90 -5.29
N ASN A 66 -7.05 0.11 -4.73
CA ASN A 66 -7.70 1.16 -3.93
C ASN A 66 -8.81 1.85 -4.72
N ASP A 67 -8.54 2.28 -5.95
CA ASP A 67 -9.53 2.95 -6.79
C ASP A 67 -10.73 2.05 -7.07
N THR A 68 -10.49 0.77 -7.37
CA THR A 68 -11.56 -0.22 -7.56
C THR A 68 -12.43 -0.34 -6.31
N LEU A 69 -11.83 -0.40 -5.12
CA LEU A 69 -12.55 -0.51 -3.86
C LEU A 69 -13.36 0.75 -3.56
N VAL A 70 -12.77 1.94 -3.73
CA VAL A 70 -13.46 3.22 -3.55
C VAL A 70 -14.65 3.34 -4.50
N GLN A 71 -14.48 3.01 -5.77
CA GLN A 71 -15.57 3.14 -6.75
C GLN A 71 -16.67 2.10 -6.56
N GLN A 72 -16.32 0.83 -6.36
CA GLN A 72 -17.31 -0.25 -6.38
C GLN A 72 -17.92 -0.55 -5.00
N ALA A 73 -17.07 -0.71 -3.97
CA ALA A 73 -17.52 -0.94 -2.59
C ALA A 73 -17.86 0.37 -1.90
N GLY A 74 -17.07 1.42 -2.12
CA GLY A 74 -17.29 2.74 -1.53
C GLY A 74 -18.36 3.59 -2.21
N LYS A 75 -18.83 3.20 -3.40
CA LYS A 75 -19.76 3.97 -4.26
C LYS A 75 -19.23 5.36 -4.63
N GLY A 76 -17.92 5.42 -4.87
CA GLY A 76 -17.19 6.65 -5.13
C GLY A 76 -16.86 7.41 -3.86
N VAL A 77 -16.46 8.67 -4.03
CA VAL A 77 -16.06 9.56 -2.93
C VAL A 77 -17.14 10.57 -2.59
N ASP A 78 -17.21 10.93 -1.32
CA ASP A 78 -17.93 12.10 -0.84
C ASP A 78 -17.21 13.38 -1.30
N ALA A 79 -17.96 14.37 -1.77
CA ALA A 79 -17.39 15.56 -2.41
C ALA A 79 -16.63 16.46 -1.42
N GLN A 80 -17.03 16.48 -0.15
CA GLN A 80 -16.43 17.34 0.87
C GLN A 80 -15.20 16.68 1.50
N THR A 81 -15.30 15.40 1.83
CA THR A 81 -14.25 14.68 2.57
C THR A 81 -13.28 13.92 1.67
N GLN A 82 -13.63 13.71 0.41
CA GLN A 82 -12.90 12.85 -0.54
C GLN A 82 -12.75 11.39 -0.05
N ALA A 83 -13.51 11.00 0.98
CA ALA A 83 -13.54 9.66 1.53
C ALA A 83 -14.63 8.81 0.87
N PRO A 84 -14.57 7.47 0.95
CA PRO A 84 -15.60 6.61 0.36
C PRO A 84 -16.99 6.89 0.95
N LYS A 85 -18.03 6.96 0.10
CA LYS A 85 -19.42 7.17 0.59
C LYS A 85 -19.91 6.03 1.47
N GLN A 86 -19.47 4.79 1.20
CA GLN A 86 -19.76 3.59 1.97
C GLN A 86 -18.51 3.03 2.68
N ALA A 87 -17.89 3.85 3.53
CA ALA A 87 -16.62 3.52 4.19
C ALA A 87 -16.63 2.30 5.15
N TYR A 88 -17.82 1.86 5.56
CA TYR A 88 -18.01 0.68 6.41
C TYR A 88 -18.55 -0.54 5.64
N GLU A 89 -18.56 -0.51 4.31
CA GLU A 89 -18.98 -1.66 3.51
C GLU A 89 -17.99 -2.82 3.66
N ILE A 90 -18.52 -4.01 3.98
CA ILE A 90 -17.76 -5.22 4.28
C ILE A 90 -17.89 -6.19 3.10
N THR A 91 -19.12 -6.60 2.77
CA THR A 91 -19.39 -7.67 1.79
C THR A 91 -18.75 -7.41 0.43
N GLN A 92 -19.04 -6.25 -0.18
CA GLN A 92 -18.49 -5.90 -1.49
C GLN A 92 -16.96 -5.72 -1.44
N THR A 93 -16.45 -5.17 -0.34
CA THR A 93 -15.01 -4.98 -0.09
C THR A 93 -14.27 -6.32 -0.15
N HIS A 94 -14.75 -7.34 0.56
CA HIS A 94 -14.12 -8.66 0.57
C HIS A 94 -14.25 -9.40 -0.76
N GLN A 95 -15.39 -9.28 -1.44
CA GLN A 95 -15.59 -9.87 -2.77
C GLN A 95 -14.54 -9.37 -3.78
N ILE A 96 -14.18 -8.08 -3.71
CA ILE A 96 -13.17 -7.47 -4.58
C ILE A 96 -11.74 -7.82 -4.12
N LEU A 97 -11.47 -7.73 -2.81
CA LEU A 97 -10.12 -7.90 -2.24
C LEU A 97 -9.61 -9.33 -2.34
N LYS A 98 -10.42 -10.31 -1.92
CA LYS A 98 -9.99 -11.70 -1.74
C LYS A 98 -9.31 -12.28 -2.99
N PRO A 99 -9.85 -12.17 -4.21
CA PRO A 99 -9.20 -12.71 -5.40
C PRO A 99 -7.90 -11.97 -5.78
N LYS A 100 -7.76 -10.69 -5.42
CA LYS A 100 -6.61 -9.85 -5.82
C LYS A 100 -5.44 -9.94 -4.86
N LEU A 101 -5.70 -10.21 -3.57
CA LEU A 101 -4.67 -10.25 -2.54
C LEU A 101 -3.72 -11.46 -2.66
N GLY A 102 -4.18 -12.57 -3.25
CA GLY A 102 -3.32 -13.74 -3.49
C GLY A 102 -2.13 -13.41 -4.41
N GLN A 103 -2.41 -12.80 -5.56
CA GLN A 103 -1.37 -12.37 -6.52
C GLN A 103 -0.49 -11.25 -5.94
N LEU A 104 -1.09 -10.30 -5.21
CA LEU A 104 -0.35 -9.24 -4.55
C LEU A 104 0.67 -9.81 -3.55
N ASN A 105 0.26 -10.77 -2.72
CA ASN A 105 1.13 -11.36 -1.71
C ASN A 105 2.36 -12.03 -2.34
N GLN A 106 2.13 -12.81 -3.42
CA GLN A 106 3.24 -13.42 -4.16
C GLN A 106 4.20 -12.36 -4.73
N THR A 107 3.65 -11.29 -5.30
CA THR A 107 4.45 -10.18 -5.85
C THR A 107 5.29 -9.49 -4.76
N LEU A 108 4.70 -9.21 -3.60
CA LEU A 108 5.39 -8.58 -2.46
C LEU A 108 6.55 -9.45 -1.95
N ARG A 109 6.34 -10.76 -1.86
CA ARG A 109 7.39 -11.71 -1.46
C ARG A 109 8.54 -11.74 -2.47
N GLN A 110 8.22 -11.87 -3.76
CA GLN A 110 9.23 -11.86 -4.82
C GLN A 110 10.04 -10.57 -4.84
N TYR A 111 9.38 -9.44 -4.56
CA TYR A 111 10.04 -8.16 -4.44
C TYR A 111 11.00 -8.10 -3.24
N ASN A 112 10.57 -8.54 -2.06
CA ASN A 112 11.43 -8.58 -0.88
C ASN A 112 12.63 -9.52 -1.05
N GLU A 113 12.45 -10.69 -1.67
CA GLU A 113 13.56 -11.59 -1.99
C GLU A 113 14.52 -10.96 -3.00
N PHE A 114 13.99 -10.29 -4.03
CA PHE A 114 14.82 -9.52 -4.97
C PHE A 114 15.66 -8.45 -4.25
N LEU A 115 15.05 -7.70 -3.33
CA LEU A 115 15.75 -6.68 -2.55
C LEU A 115 16.87 -7.27 -1.69
N LYS A 116 16.60 -8.37 -0.97
CA LYS A 116 17.61 -9.10 -0.18
C LYS A 116 18.78 -9.57 -1.05
N MET A 117 18.49 -10.08 -2.25
CA MET A 117 19.53 -10.51 -3.18
C MET A 117 20.41 -9.34 -3.63
N LYS A 118 19.82 -8.16 -3.89
CA LYS A 118 20.58 -6.98 -4.30
C LYS A 118 21.42 -6.41 -3.17
N ALA A 119 20.93 -6.46 -1.95
CA ALA A 119 21.67 -6.00 -0.78
C ALA A 119 22.61 -7.06 -0.17
N LYS A 120 22.85 -8.19 -0.85
CA LYS A 120 23.69 -9.26 -0.32
C LYS A 120 25.10 -8.73 -0.03
N GLY A 121 25.55 -8.93 1.21
CA GLY A 121 26.86 -8.44 1.67
C GLY A 121 26.83 -7.05 2.30
N VAL A 122 25.68 -6.37 2.28
CA VAL A 122 25.47 -5.10 2.97
C VAL A 122 24.53 -5.33 4.15
N PRO A 123 24.86 -4.86 5.37
CA PRO A 123 23.95 -4.95 6.51
C PRO A 123 22.74 -4.06 6.25
N VAL A 124 21.59 -4.69 5.98
CA VAL A 124 20.30 -4.02 5.83
C VAL A 124 19.41 -4.38 7.03
N PRO A 125 18.78 -3.40 7.69
CA PRO A 125 17.76 -3.66 8.70
C PRO A 125 16.61 -4.53 8.15
N ASP A 126 15.83 -5.13 9.05
CA ASP A 126 14.73 -6.00 8.66
C ASP A 126 13.74 -5.29 7.71
N LEU A 127 13.65 -5.81 6.49
CA LEU A 127 12.66 -5.37 5.51
C LEU A 127 11.25 -5.62 6.05
N LYS A 128 10.33 -4.72 5.74
CA LYS A 128 8.91 -4.92 6.02
C LYS A 128 8.37 -6.04 5.13
N VAL A 129 7.99 -7.15 5.75
CA VAL A 129 7.53 -8.38 5.08
C VAL A 129 6.11 -8.71 5.47
N TYR A 130 5.37 -9.22 4.49
CA TYR A 130 4.02 -9.74 4.66
C TYR A 130 4.04 -11.25 4.55
N ASP A 131 3.34 -11.93 5.44
CA ASP A 131 3.28 -13.39 5.49
C ASP A 131 2.32 -13.97 4.43
N GLU A 132 2.32 -15.30 4.29
CA GLU A 132 1.44 -16.01 3.36
C GLU A 132 -0.06 -15.85 3.69
N LYS A 133 -0.37 -15.40 4.91
CA LYS A 133 -1.71 -15.21 5.44
C LYS A 133 -2.16 -13.73 5.40
N LEU A 134 -1.64 -12.95 4.44
CA LEU A 134 -1.95 -11.53 4.28
C LEU A 134 -3.46 -11.23 4.39
N TYR A 135 -4.31 -11.99 3.67
CA TYR A 135 -5.76 -11.80 3.74
C TYR A 135 -6.33 -12.03 5.14
N SER A 136 -6.12 -13.23 5.70
CA SER A 136 -6.71 -13.60 6.99
C SER A 136 -6.17 -12.77 8.15
N ARG A 137 -4.93 -12.28 8.04
CA ARG A 137 -4.30 -11.50 9.11
C ARG A 137 -4.72 -10.04 9.13
N TYR A 138 -4.89 -9.42 7.96
CA TYR A 138 -5.04 -7.96 7.87
C TYR A 138 -6.35 -7.50 7.23
N PHE A 139 -7.04 -8.38 6.52
CA PHE A 139 -8.22 -8.00 5.74
C PHE A 139 -9.48 -8.77 6.11
N GLU A 140 -9.40 -9.94 6.74
CA GLU A 140 -10.59 -10.71 7.14
C GLU A 140 -11.41 -9.98 8.22
N GLY A 141 -12.72 -9.85 7.96
CA GLY A 141 -13.65 -9.05 8.78
C GLY A 141 -13.47 -7.52 8.73
N ALA A 142 -12.45 -7.01 8.04
CA ALA A 142 -12.18 -5.57 7.98
C ALA A 142 -13.13 -4.83 7.02
N HIS A 143 -13.61 -3.66 7.44
CA HIS A 143 -14.44 -2.83 6.57
C HIS A 143 -13.61 -2.01 5.58
N LEU A 144 -14.27 -1.44 4.55
CA LEU A 144 -13.61 -0.72 3.46
C LEU A 144 -12.50 0.23 3.92
N MET A 145 -12.78 1.12 4.87
CA MET A 145 -11.79 2.09 5.32
C MET A 145 -10.54 1.44 5.93
N GLN A 146 -10.70 0.41 6.75
CA GLN A 146 -9.57 -0.34 7.33
C GLN A 146 -8.74 -1.02 6.25
N CYS A 147 -9.41 -1.60 5.25
CA CYS A 147 -8.74 -2.20 4.10
C CYS A 147 -7.93 -1.16 3.30
N LEU A 148 -8.50 0.02 3.06
CA LEU A 148 -7.81 1.12 2.37
C LEU A 148 -6.59 1.61 3.17
N HIS A 149 -6.71 1.72 4.51
CA HIS A 149 -5.58 2.05 5.39
C HIS A 149 -4.46 1.01 5.27
N MET A 150 -4.82 -0.28 5.33
CA MET A 150 -3.83 -1.36 5.24
C MET A 150 -3.15 -1.42 3.87
N LEU A 151 -3.90 -1.27 2.78
CA LEU A 151 -3.32 -1.18 1.44
C LEU A 151 -2.35 0.01 1.33
N GLN A 152 -2.68 1.13 1.94
CA GLN A 152 -1.80 2.29 1.98
C GLN A 152 -0.54 2.05 2.83
N GLN A 153 -0.65 1.33 3.95
CA GLN A 153 0.51 0.89 4.72
C GLN A 153 1.43 -0.03 3.89
N ILE A 154 0.87 -0.98 3.13
CA ILE A 154 1.65 -1.84 2.23
C ILE A 154 2.41 -1.00 1.20
N ARG A 155 1.75 0.01 0.59
CA ARG A 155 2.41 0.93 -0.35
C ARG A 155 3.59 1.66 0.30
N ASN A 156 3.39 2.18 1.50
CA ASN A 156 4.44 2.85 2.25
C ASN A 156 5.61 1.91 2.53
N ASP A 157 5.35 0.67 2.95
CA ASP A 157 6.38 -0.32 3.24
C ASP A 157 7.18 -0.74 2.00
N VAL A 158 6.53 -0.81 0.82
CA VAL A 158 7.20 -1.10 -0.46
C VAL A 158 8.25 -0.02 -0.78
N TRP A 159 7.87 1.25 -0.65
CA TRP A 159 8.78 2.37 -0.91
C TRP A 159 9.82 2.53 0.21
N PHE A 160 9.45 2.28 1.46
CA PHE A 160 10.39 2.25 2.58
C PHE A 160 11.49 1.20 2.36
N ASN A 161 11.13 -0.03 1.98
CA ASN A 161 12.10 -1.09 1.69
C ASN A 161 12.99 -0.71 0.49
N ALA A 162 12.42 -0.09 -0.55
CA ALA A 162 13.18 0.42 -1.70
C ALA A 162 14.22 1.45 -1.26
N ASN A 163 13.79 2.40 -0.44
CA ASN A 163 14.61 3.49 0.09
C ASN A 163 15.76 2.94 0.93
N LEU A 164 15.44 2.06 1.88
CA LEU A 164 16.40 1.47 2.79
C LEU A 164 17.50 0.71 2.06
N VAL A 165 17.13 -0.16 1.12
CA VAL A 165 18.12 -0.88 0.30
C VAL A 165 18.92 0.10 -0.55
N SER A 166 18.27 1.13 -1.08
CA SER A 166 18.96 2.06 -1.96
C SER A 166 20.01 2.90 -1.24
N GLN A 167 19.69 3.37 -0.04
CA GLN A 167 20.67 4.05 0.81
C GLN A 167 21.87 3.15 1.10
N ARG A 168 21.62 1.87 1.40
CA ARG A 168 22.67 0.93 1.80
C ARG A 168 23.59 0.54 0.66
N LEU A 169 23.09 0.46 -0.57
CA LEU A 169 23.92 0.19 -1.74
C LEU A 169 24.84 1.37 -2.10
N SER A 170 24.49 2.60 -1.69
CA SER A 170 25.30 3.79 -1.95
C SER A 170 26.49 3.99 -0.98
N TYR A 171 26.62 3.16 0.07
CA TYR A 171 27.74 3.16 1.02
C TYR A 171 28.69 2.00 0.74
#